data_AF-A0A9P7X569-F1
#
_entry.id   AF-A0A9P7X569-F1
#
_cell.length_a   1.000
_cell.length_b   1.000
_cell.length_c   1.000
_cell.angle_alpha   90.00
_cell.angle_beta   90.00
_cell.angle_gamma   90.00
#
_symmetry.space_group_name_H-M   'P 1'
#
loop_
_entity.id
_entity.type
_entity.pdbx_description
1 polymer ?
#
loop_
_entity_poly.entity_id
_entity_poly.type
_entity_poly.pdbx_seq_one_letter_code
_entity_poly.pdbx_strand_id
1 'polypeptide(L)'
;MSGTMNPVKRYATTLNNLKQKKLVDYETIEIREGAHHQESWTVTVLLKFAHKVESDGRRTVLTPKSLGYTATANAKREALTIACYYALQDLGYV
;
A
#
# COMPACT_ATOMS: atom_id res chain seq x y z
N MET A 1 -23.37 18.63 5.99
CA MET A 1 -21.98 18.17 5.73
C MET A 1 -22.04 17.12 4.62
N SER A 2 -21.89 17.54 3.36
CA SER A 2 -21.85 16.61 2.22
C SER A 2 -20.40 16.44 1.81
N GLY A 3 -19.80 15.34 2.24
CA GLY A 3 -18.47 14.93 1.82
C GLY A 3 -18.57 13.51 1.31
N THR A 4 -18.94 13.33 0.04
CA THR A 4 -18.71 12.08 -0.68
C THR A 4 -17.20 11.85 -0.67
N MET A 5 -16.74 11.06 0.31
CA MET A 5 -15.32 10.83 0.52
C MET A 5 -14.83 9.94 -0.62
N ASN A 6 -14.09 10.52 -1.56
CA ASN A 6 -13.48 9.78 -2.66
C ASN A 6 -12.71 8.57 -2.10
N PRO A 7 -12.99 7.33 -2.53
CA PRO A 7 -12.35 6.11 -2.00
C PRO A 7 -10.82 6.15 -2.12
N VAL A 8 -10.31 6.85 -3.14
CA VAL A 8 -8.88 7.21 -3.32
C VAL A 8 -8.29 7.86 -2.07
N LYS A 9 -8.96 8.89 -1.55
CA LYS A 9 -8.51 9.60 -0.35
C LYS A 9 -8.64 8.72 0.88
N ARG A 10 -9.67 7.86 0.94
CA ARG A 10 -9.93 6.99 2.09
C ARG A 10 -8.80 5.98 2.30
N TYR A 11 -8.45 5.18 1.29
CA TYR A 11 -7.47 4.09 1.45
C TYR A 11 -6.04 4.59 1.66
N ALA A 12 -5.60 5.60 0.89
CA ALA A 12 -4.29 6.21 1.11
C ALA A 12 -4.16 6.89 2.49
N THR A 13 -5.25 7.49 2.99
CA THR A 13 -5.26 8.06 4.36
C THR A 13 -5.19 6.96 5.41
N THR A 14 -5.90 5.84 5.23
CA THR A 14 -5.81 4.70 6.15
C THR A 14 -4.38 4.17 6.24
N LEU A 15 -3.70 3.92 5.11
CA LEU A 15 -2.29 3.49 5.12
C LEU A 15 -1.36 4.49 5.79
N ASN A 16 -1.55 5.80 5.53
CA ASN A 16 -0.80 6.84 6.23
C ASN A 16 -1.04 6.82 7.75
N ASN A 17 -2.27 6.61 8.20
CA ASN A 17 -2.59 6.49 9.62
C ASN A 17 -1.91 5.26 10.25
N LEU A 18 -1.86 4.12 9.54
CA LEU A 18 -1.16 2.92 10.00
C LEU A 18 0.35 3.15 10.11
N LYS A 19 0.92 3.89 9.15
CA LYS A 19 2.33 4.32 9.17
C LYS A 19 2.64 5.27 10.31
N GLN A 20 1.80 6.27 10.56
CA GLN A 20 1.95 7.19 11.70
C GLN A 20 1.86 6.45 13.05
N LYS A 21 0.99 5.44 13.14
CA LYS A 21 0.88 4.56 14.32
C LYS A 21 2.02 3.54 14.42
N LYS A 22 2.99 3.54 13.49
CA LYS A 22 4.10 2.59 13.40
C LYS A 22 3.67 1.12 13.33
N LEU A 23 2.44 0.87 12.85
CA LEU A 23 1.92 -0.49 12.71
C LEU A 23 2.44 -1.16 11.43
N VAL A 24 2.56 -0.37 10.36
CA VAL A 24 3.05 -0.81 9.05
C VAL A 24 3.82 0.34 8.43
N ASP A 25 5.03 0.09 7.94
CA ASP A 25 5.70 1.03 7.04
C ASP A 25 5.33 0.67 5.59
N TYR A 26 5.32 1.64 4.69
CA TYR A 26 5.06 1.35 3.28
C TYR A 26 5.76 2.32 2.33
N GLU A 27 6.02 1.82 1.13
CA GLU A 27 6.56 2.55 -0.01
C GLU A 27 5.63 2.37 -1.23
N THR A 28 5.63 3.35 -2.12
CA THR A 28 4.87 3.31 -3.38
C THR A 28 5.84 3.42 -4.54
N ILE A 29 5.81 2.43 -5.45
CA ILE A 29 6.53 2.46 -6.72
C ILE A 29 5.51 2.74 -7.81
N GLU A 30 5.81 3.69 -8.69
CA GLU A 30 4.90 4.12 -9.73
C GLU A 30 5.63 4.06 -11.07
N ILE A 31 5.03 3.37 -12.03
CA ILE A 31 5.53 3.22 -13.39
C ILE A 31 4.45 3.74 -14.32
N ARG A 32 4.82 4.74 -15.14
CA ARG A 32 3.97 5.24 -16.23
C ARG A 32 4.34 4.48 -17.49
N GLU A 33 3.37 3.83 -18.10
CA GLU A 33 3.54 3.05 -19.32
C GLU A 33 2.69 3.67 -20.43
N GLY A 34 3.21 3.62 -21.67
CA GLY A 34 2.51 4.08 -22.86
C GLY A 34 2.82 5.51 -23.32
N ALA A 35 2.48 5.81 -24.58
CA ALA A 35 2.76 7.08 -25.25
C ALA A 35 1.50 7.64 -25.92
N HIS A 36 1.31 8.97 -25.80
CA HIS A 36 0.33 9.83 -26.50
C HIS A 36 -1.17 9.53 -26.37
N HIS A 37 -1.65 8.28 -26.51
CA HIS A 37 -3.09 7.95 -26.56
C HIS A 37 -3.53 6.72 -25.75
N GLN A 38 -2.60 5.93 -25.22
CA GLN A 38 -2.89 4.87 -24.23
C GLN A 38 -1.87 5.01 -23.10
N GLU A 39 -2.21 5.85 -22.13
CA GLU A 39 -1.43 6.00 -20.91
C GLU A 39 -1.99 5.05 -19.86
N SER A 40 -1.13 4.19 -19.32
CA SER A 40 -1.41 3.36 -18.15
C SER A 40 -0.42 3.67 -17.04
N TRP A 41 -0.89 3.47 -15.82
CA TRP A 41 -0.12 3.65 -14.60
C TRP A 41 -0.14 2.35 -13.84
N THR A 42 1.03 1.77 -13.63
CA THR A 42 1.23 0.62 -12.75
C THR A 42 1.77 1.14 -11.43
N VAL A 43 1.02 0.93 -10.35
CA VAL A 43 1.39 1.36 -8.99
C VAL A 43 1.52 0.13 -8.10
N THR A 44 2.65 0.03 -7.39
CA THR A 44 2.92 -1.00 -6.39
C THR A 44 3.00 -0.37 -5.01
N VAL A 45 2.17 -0.83 -4.07
CA VAL A 45 2.27 -0.52 -2.63
C VAL A 45 3.06 -1.65 -1.97
N LEU A 46 4.25 -1.33 -1.46
CA LEU A 46 5.09 -2.25 -0.70
C LEU A 46 4.88 -2.03 0.78
N LEU A 47 4.21 -2.95 1.47
CA LEU A 47 4.13 -2.97 2.93
C LEU A 47 5.40 -3.58 3.53
N LYS A 48 5.98 -2.90 4.52
CA LYS A 48 7.13 -3.31 5.31
C LYS A 48 6.68 -3.44 6.76
N PHE A 49 6.78 -4.64 7.31
CA PHE A 49 6.42 -4.90 8.69
C PHE A 49 7.66 -4.81 9.58
N ALA A 50 7.60 -3.96 10.60
CA ALA A 50 8.60 -3.99 11.66
C ALA A 50 8.41 -5.29 12.46
N HIS A 51 9.49 -6.05 12.65
CA HIS A 51 9.44 -7.31 13.39
C HIS A 51 8.92 -7.07 14.81
N LYS A 52 7.92 -7.84 15.25
CA LYS A 52 7.68 -8.05 16.67
C LYS A 52 8.51 -9.24 17.11
N VAL A 53 9.51 -8.97 17.94
CA VAL A 53 10.32 -9.97 18.64
C VAL A 53 9.66 -10.23 19.99
N GLU A 54 9.30 -11.46 20.33
CA GLU A 54 9.18 -11.87 21.74
C GLU A 54 9.68 -13.30 22.00
N SER A 55 10.45 -13.37 23.10
CA SER A 55 10.95 -14.47 23.95
C SER A 55 11.35 -15.82 23.35
N ASP A 56 12.67 -16.01 23.21
CA ASP A 56 13.42 -17.06 23.95
C ASP A 56 14.84 -17.19 23.38
N GLY A 57 15.75 -16.28 23.77
CA GLY A 57 17.21 -16.47 23.75
C GLY A 57 17.93 -16.79 22.42
N ARG A 58 17.23 -17.08 21.31
CA ARG A 58 17.79 -17.41 20.00
C ARG A 58 17.33 -16.35 19.00
N ARG A 59 18.27 -15.48 18.62
CA ARG A 59 18.09 -14.52 17.53
C ARG A 59 17.85 -15.28 16.23
N THR A 60 16.60 -15.51 15.87
CA THR A 60 16.25 -15.91 14.50
C THR A 60 16.19 -14.63 13.67
N VAL A 61 17.19 -14.42 12.80
CA VAL A 61 17.11 -13.38 11.76
C VAL A 61 16.02 -13.80 10.79
N LEU A 62 14.81 -13.28 11.00
CA LEU A 62 13.73 -13.42 10.05
C LEU A 62 13.97 -12.42 8.94
N THR A 63 14.03 -12.91 7.71
CA THR A 63 14.14 -12.06 6.51
C THR A 63 12.96 -11.07 6.52
N PRO A 64 13.19 -9.76 6.35
CA PRO A 64 12.09 -8.81 6.29
C PRO A 64 11.10 -9.23 5.20
N LYS A 65 9.86 -9.54 5.60
CA LYS A 65 8.80 -9.88 4.65
C LYS A 65 8.16 -8.59 4.17
N SER A 66 8.47 -8.19 2.94
CA SER A 66 7.74 -7.13 2.24
C SER A 66 6.60 -7.76 1.45
N LEU A 67 5.40 -7.18 1.56
CA LEU A 67 4.24 -7.57 0.75
C LEU A 67 3.97 -6.48 -0.29
N GLY A 68 3.98 -6.85 -1.56
CA GLY A 68 3.76 -5.93 -2.67
C GLY A 68 2.38 -6.10 -3.28
N TYR A 69 1.64 -5.00 -3.40
CA TYR A 69 0.31 -4.95 -4.00
C TYR A 69 0.37 -4.07 -5.23
N THR A 70 0.24 -4.69 -6.41
CA THR A 70 0.37 -3.99 -7.69
C THR A 70 -0.99 -3.84 -8.34
N ALA A 71 -1.26 -2.68 -8.92
CA ALA A 71 -2.43 -2.44 -9.75
C ALA A 71 -2.09 -1.54 -10.93
N THR A 72 -2.75 -1.79 -12.05
CA THR A 72 -2.60 -1.00 -13.29
C THR A 72 -3.93 -0.36 -13.64
N ALA A 73 -3.92 0.94 -13.96
CA ALA A 73 -5.10 1.68 -14.41
C ALA A 73 -4.72 2.82 -15.35
N ASN A 74 -5.68 3.37 -16.09
CA ASN A 74 -5.43 4.48 -17.02
C ASN A 74 -5.15 5.81 -16.29
N ALA A 75 -5.50 5.90 -15.00
CA ALA A 75 -5.18 7.03 -14.14
C ALA A 75 -4.32 6.58 -12.96
N LYS A 76 -3.23 7.31 -12.69
CA LYS A 76 -2.35 7.11 -11.52
C LYS A 76 -3.13 6.97 -10.21
N ARG A 77 -4.11 7.84 -10.00
CA ARG A 77 -4.92 7.86 -8.76
C ARG A 77 -5.75 6.60 -8.61
N GLU A 78 -6.25 6.04 -9.71
CA GLU A 78 -7.04 4.82 -9.71
C GLU A 78 -6.16 3.60 -9.41
N ALA A 79 -5.01 3.49 -10.09
CA ALA A 79 -4.02 2.44 -9.83
C ALA A 79 -3.57 2.44 -8.36
N LEU A 80 -3.24 3.62 -7.82
CA LEU A 80 -2.89 3.76 -6.41
C LEU A 80 -4.04 3.33 -5.47
N THR A 81 -5.28 3.66 -5.82
CA THR A 81 -6.46 3.31 -4.99
C THR A 81 -6.67 1.81 -4.91
N ILE A 82 -6.55 1.12 -6.05
CA ILE A 82 -6.70 -0.33 -6.14
C ILE A 82 -5.56 -1.02 -5.39
N ALA A 83 -4.31 -0.57 -5.57
CA ALA A 83 -3.16 -1.10 -4.85
C ALA A 83 -3.29 -0.90 -3.32
N CYS A 84 -3.74 0.28 -2.88
CA CYS A 84 -4.02 0.55 -1.47
C CYS A 84 -5.18 -0.31 -0.92
N TYR A 85 -6.22 -0.54 -1.73
CA TYR A 85 -7.35 -1.38 -1.35
C TYR A 85 -6.89 -2.82 -1.10
N TYR A 86 -6.12 -3.44 -2.01
CA TYR A 86 -5.59 -4.79 -1.81
C TYR A 86 -4.68 -4.87 -0.59
N ALA A 87 -3.84 -3.86 -0.37
CA ALA A 87 -2.99 -3.78 0.81
C ALA A 87 -3.83 -3.75 2.11
N LEU A 88 -4.91 -2.97 2.16
CA LEU A 88 -5.77 -2.87 3.33
C LEU A 88 -6.68 -4.08 3.53
N GLN A 89 -7.09 -4.74 2.45
CA GLN A 89 -7.87 -5.97 2.49
C GLN A 89 -7.06 -7.10 3.13
N ASP A 90 -5.78 -7.26 2.74
CA ASP A 90 -4.90 -8.26 3.35
C ASP A 90 -4.60 -7.96 4.83
N LEU A 91 -4.55 -6.67 5.20
CA LEU A 91 -4.43 -6.23 6.59
C LEU A 91 -5.74 -6.35 7.40
N GLY A 92 -6.88 -6.67 6.77
CA GLY A 92 -8.19 -6.80 7.43
C GLY A 92 -8.86 -5.48 7.83
N TYR A 93 -8.49 -4.36 7.19
CA TYR A 93 -9.11 -3.04 7.44
C TYR A 93 -10.32 -2.73 6.53
N VAL A 94 -10.57 -3.60 5.54
CA VAL A 94 -11.69 -3.55 4.60
C VAL A 94 -12.26 -4.94 4.47
#